data_AF-A0A4D6HJQ9-F1
#
_entry.id   AF-A0A4D6HJQ9-F1
#
_cell.length_a   1.000
_cell.length_b   1.000
_cell.length_c   1.000
_cell.angle_alpha   90.00
_cell.angle_beta   90.00
_cell.angle_gamma   90.00
#
_symmetry.space_group_name_H-M   'P 1'
#
loop_
_entity.id
_entity.type
_entity.pdbx_description
1 polymer ?
#
loop_
_entity_poly.entity_id
_entity_poly.type
_entity_poly.pdbx_seq_one_letter_code
_entity_poly.pdbx_strand_id
1 'polypeptide(L)'
;MGNKNKTISFRVSEEKFETLREIAEERDISLSAVFRDYVDLLVAHDGKVEVVPEHELNQGSGSDEKSFPPKVEVPKSFIREHERLELEADHLREQLEEYKRYATELHERVDQKDEDEVIQLEDLDGEEEEEKPYRIGDFDDI
;
A
#
# COMPACT_ATOMS: atom_id res chain seq x y z
N MET A 1 -6.35 64.97 19.79
CA MET A 1 -5.34 65.02 18.70
C MET A 1 -6.09 64.83 17.40
N GLY A 2 -6.17 65.86 16.55
CA GLY A 2 -7.02 65.83 15.34
C GLY A 2 -6.55 64.79 14.34
N ASN A 3 -7.44 63.85 13.98
CA ASN A 3 -7.18 62.83 12.98
C ASN A 3 -7.05 63.49 11.60
N LYS A 4 -5.81 63.75 11.18
CA LYS A 4 -5.51 64.17 9.81
C LYS A 4 -5.68 62.94 8.92
N ASN A 5 -6.89 62.73 8.40
CA ASN A 5 -7.16 61.64 7.46
C ASN A 5 -6.35 61.90 6.18
N LYS A 6 -5.21 61.23 6.04
CA LYS A 6 -4.42 61.24 4.81
C LYS A 6 -5.11 60.32 3.81
N THR A 7 -5.53 60.88 2.69
CA THR A 7 -6.06 60.07 1.58
C THR A 7 -4.87 59.53 0.79
N ILE A 8 -4.78 58.22 0.65
CA ILE A 8 -3.75 57.52 -0.11
C ILE A 8 -4.45 56.82 -1.27
N SER A 9 -4.05 57.16 -2.50
CA SER A 9 -4.53 56.50 -3.71
C SER A 9 -3.57 55.40 -4.13
N PHE A 10 -4.07 54.18 -4.33
CA PHE A 10 -3.29 53.05 -4.82
C PHE A 10 -3.90 52.54 -6.13
N ARG A 11 -3.07 51.93 -6.99
CA ARG A 11 -3.53 51.26 -8.21
C ARG A 11 -3.65 49.78 -7.95
N VAL A 12 -4.77 49.19 -8.37
CA VAL A 12 -5.05 47.75 -8.27
C VAL A 12 -5.47 47.25 -9.64
N SER A 13 -5.25 45.96 -9.91
CA SER A 13 -5.88 45.31 -11.06
C SER A 13 -7.40 45.22 -10.86
N GLU A 14 -8.15 45.29 -11.96
CA GLU A 14 -9.62 45.21 -11.95
C GLU A 14 -10.13 43.93 -11.27
N GLU A 15 -9.51 42.78 -11.55
CA GLU A 15 -9.84 41.49 -10.93
C GLU A 15 -9.70 41.49 -9.40
N LYS A 16 -8.63 42.10 -8.87
CA LYS A 16 -8.41 42.19 -7.43
C LYS A 16 -9.34 43.21 -6.78
N PHE A 17 -9.80 44.21 -7.53
CA PHE A 17 -10.76 45.18 -7.07
C PHE A 17 -12.16 44.55 -6.92
N GLU A 18 -12.62 43.80 -7.92
CA GLU A 18 -13.92 43.11 -7.87
C GLU A 18 -13.96 42.07 -6.74
N THR A 19 -12.92 41.25 -6.58
CA THR A 19 -12.86 40.27 -5.47
C THR A 19 -12.88 40.93 -4.09
N LEU A 20 -12.16 42.04 -3.88
CA LEU A 20 -12.22 42.79 -2.62
C LEU A 20 -13.58 43.44 -2.39
N ARG A 21 -14.27 43.83 -3.47
CA ARG A 21 -15.61 44.37 -3.40
C ARG A 21 -16.63 43.30 -3.02
N GLU A 22 -16.55 42.11 -3.61
CA GLU A 22 -17.39 40.96 -3.25
C GLU A 22 -17.25 40.60 -1.76
N ILE A 23 -16.01 40.54 -1.25
CA ILE A 23 -15.72 40.28 0.18
C ILE A 23 -16.29 41.38 1.08
N ALA A 24 -16.23 42.63 0.64
CA ALA A 24 -16.76 43.78 1.38
C ALA A 24 -18.29 43.75 1.45
N GLU A 25 -18.95 43.39 0.34
CA GLU A 25 -20.41 43.21 0.25
C GLU A 25 -20.88 42.02 1.11
N GLU A 26 -20.17 40.89 1.11
CA GLU A 26 -20.49 39.73 1.97
C GLU A 26 -20.46 40.07 3.47
N ARG A 27 -19.55 40.96 3.87
CA ARG A 27 -19.32 41.34 5.27
C ARG A 27 -20.03 42.64 5.68
N ASP A 28 -20.86 43.23 4.82
CA ASP A 28 -21.57 44.50 5.05
C ASP A 28 -20.65 45.67 5.48
N ILE A 29 -19.42 45.72 4.97
CA ILE A 29 -18.42 46.73 5.32
C ILE A 29 -17.94 47.52 4.10
N SER A 30 -17.52 48.76 4.30
CA SER A 30 -16.94 49.56 3.20
C SER A 30 -15.61 48.95 2.73
N LEU A 31 -15.31 49.03 1.44
CA LEU A 31 -14.02 48.60 0.88
C LEU A 31 -12.82 49.26 1.60
N SER A 32 -12.96 50.53 2.00
CA SER A 32 -11.95 51.25 2.76
C SER A 32 -11.80 50.78 4.22
N ALA A 33 -12.78 50.05 4.77
CA ALA A 33 -12.67 49.40 6.07
C ALA A 33 -11.88 48.08 5.94
N VAL A 34 -12.24 47.22 4.98
CA VAL A 34 -11.50 45.97 4.66
C VAL A 34 -10.01 46.23 4.50
N PHE A 35 -9.66 47.28 3.73
CA PHE A 35 -8.28 47.63 3.48
C PHE A 35 -7.55 48.10 4.74
N ARG A 36 -8.22 48.88 5.60
CA ARG A 36 -7.62 49.32 6.87
C ARG A 36 -7.41 48.15 7.81
N ASP A 37 -8.38 47.27 7.95
CA ASP A 37 -8.28 46.10 8.82
C ASP A 37 -7.14 45.18 8.37
N TYR A 38 -6.94 44.99 7.07
CA TYR A 38 -5.81 44.23 6.53
C TYR A 38 -4.46 44.91 6.81
N VAL A 39 -4.35 46.22 6.60
CA VAL A 39 -3.12 46.97 6.88
C VAL A 39 -2.82 46.97 8.38
N ASP A 40 -3.82 47.13 9.23
CA ASP A 40 -3.68 47.11 10.67
C ASP A 40 -3.20 45.73 11.16
N LEU A 41 -3.73 44.64 10.61
CA LEU A 41 -3.25 43.28 10.85
C LEU A 41 -1.79 43.11 10.40
N LEU A 42 -1.45 43.60 9.21
CA LEU A 42 -0.10 43.49 8.66
C LEU A 42 0.93 44.25 9.50
N VAL A 43 0.58 45.45 9.99
CA VAL A 43 1.42 46.26 10.88
C VAL A 43 1.55 45.61 12.25
N ALA A 44 0.46 45.06 12.80
CA ALA A 44 0.48 44.41 14.11
C ALA A 44 1.41 43.17 14.15
N HIS A 45 1.56 42.48 13.02
CA HIS A 45 2.36 41.26 12.92
C HIS A 45 3.70 41.45 12.17
N ASP A 46 4.19 42.69 12.03
CA ASP A 46 5.49 42.98 11.40
C ASP A 46 5.64 42.35 9.99
N GLY A 47 4.53 42.33 9.23
CA GLY A 47 4.47 41.73 7.89
C GLY A 47 4.40 40.20 7.85
N LYS A 48 4.38 39.52 9.01
CA LYS A 48 4.25 38.05 9.10
C LYS A 48 2.80 37.65 9.34
N VAL A 49 2.01 37.63 8.28
CA VAL A 49 0.63 37.12 8.33
C VAL A 49 0.56 35.87 7.47
N GLU A 50 0.21 34.73 8.08
CA GLU A 50 -0.08 33.48 7.38
C GLU A 50 -1.59 33.37 7.20
N VAL A 51 -2.04 33.27 5.95
CA VAL A 51 -3.46 33.12 5.63
C VAL A 51 -3.81 31.65 5.75
N VAL A 52 -4.38 31.30 6.90
CA VAL A 52 -4.82 29.94 7.21
C VAL A 52 -6.29 29.79 6.82
N PRO A 53 -6.65 28.83 5.95
CA PRO A 53 -8.04 28.53 5.61
C PRO A 53 -8.92 28.27 6.84
N GLU A 54 -10.20 28.63 6.78
CA GLU A 54 -11.12 28.49 7.95
C GLU A 54 -11.23 27.06 8.49
N HIS A 55 -11.06 26.05 7.63
CA HIS A 55 -11.06 24.64 8.03
C HIS A 55 -9.85 24.24 8.89
N GLU A 56 -8.78 25.03 8.88
CA GLU A 56 -7.57 24.84 9.69
C GLU A 56 -7.62 25.68 10.99
N LEU A 57 -8.32 26.83 10.99
CA LEU A 57 -8.48 27.68 12.19
C LEU A 57 -9.21 26.95 13.33
N ASN A 58 -10.24 26.15 13.01
CA ASN A 58 -10.95 25.32 13.99
C ASN A 58 -10.12 24.12 14.50
N GLN A 59 -8.94 23.87 13.92
CA GLN A 59 -8.04 22.81 14.34
C GLN A 59 -6.89 23.32 15.23
N GLY A 60 -6.68 24.64 15.30
CA GLY A 60 -5.55 25.27 15.98
C GLY A 60 -5.72 25.54 17.48
N SER A 61 -6.90 25.33 18.07
CA SER A 61 -7.18 25.61 19.48
C SER A 61 -6.94 24.44 20.44
N GLY A 62 -6.40 23.32 19.95
CA GLY A 62 -6.15 22.09 20.73
C GLY A 62 -4.92 21.35 20.23
N SER A 63 -3.74 21.94 20.39
CA SER A 63 -2.47 21.41 19.90
C SER A 63 -1.91 20.31 20.82
N ASP A 64 -2.20 19.04 20.48
CA ASP A 64 -1.22 17.93 20.56
C ASP A 64 -1.62 16.71 19.68
N GLU A 65 -2.83 16.66 19.11
CA GLU A 65 -3.35 15.45 18.43
C GLU A 65 -3.18 15.38 16.90
N LYS A 66 -2.66 16.42 16.24
CA LYS A 66 -2.58 16.47 14.76
C LYS A 66 -1.15 16.62 14.25
N SER A 67 -0.23 15.80 14.79
CA SER A 67 1.09 15.63 14.20
C SER A 67 0.93 14.91 12.84
N PHE A 68 1.32 15.57 11.75
CA PHE A 68 1.52 14.93 10.46
C PHE A 68 2.96 14.39 10.39
N PRO A 69 3.19 13.15 9.93
CA PRO A 69 2.22 12.15 9.47
C PRO A 69 1.33 11.60 10.60
N PRO A 70 0.05 11.28 10.32
CA PRO A 70 -0.90 10.85 11.33
C PRO A 70 -0.42 9.57 12.02
N LYS A 71 -0.35 9.60 13.34
CA LYS A 71 0.03 8.44 14.17
C LYS A 71 -1.25 7.77 14.66
N VAL A 72 -1.38 6.48 14.40
CA VAL A 72 -2.48 5.65 14.91
C VAL A 72 -1.94 4.77 16.02
N GLU A 73 -2.53 4.87 17.21
CA GLU A 73 -2.21 3.98 18.32
C GLU A 73 -2.92 2.63 18.12
N VAL A 74 -2.14 1.55 18.03
CA VAL A 74 -2.66 0.19 17.93
C VAL A 74 -2.43 -0.58 19.23
N PRO A 75 -3.42 -1.37 19.71
CA PRO A 75 -3.24 -2.23 20.87
C PRO A 75 -2.10 -3.24 20.65
N LYS A 76 -1.36 -3.57 21.71
CA LYS A 76 -0.28 -4.58 21.66
C LYS A 76 -0.78 -5.97 21.22
N SER A 77 -2.05 -6.29 21.45
CA SER A 77 -2.65 -7.55 20.98
C SER A 77 -2.68 -7.63 19.45
N PHE A 78 -2.96 -6.52 18.76
CA PHE A 78 -2.96 -6.45 17.31
C PHE A 78 -1.57 -6.72 16.74
N ILE A 79 -0.52 -6.12 17.32
CA ILE A 79 0.87 -6.33 16.89
C ILE A 79 1.27 -7.81 17.05
N ARG A 80 0.91 -8.42 18.19
CA ARG A 80 1.23 -9.84 18.46
C ARG A 80 0.51 -10.80 17.51
N GLU A 81 -0.77 -10.53 17.22
CA GLU A 81 -1.54 -11.32 16.26
C GLU A 81 -0.96 -11.19 14.86
N HIS A 82 -0.60 -9.98 14.45
CA HIS A 82 0.04 -9.73 13.15
C HIS A 82 1.37 -10.48 13.03
N GLU A 83 2.25 -10.35 14.03
CA GLU A 83 3.52 -11.08 14.08
C GLU A 83 3.32 -12.61 14.04
N ARG A 84 2.34 -13.13 14.78
CA ARG A 84 2.00 -14.56 14.72
C ARG A 84 1.58 -14.97 13.31
N LEU A 85 0.72 -14.18 12.67
CA LEU A 85 0.23 -14.47 11.32
C LEU A 85 1.33 -14.38 10.26
N GLU A 86 2.23 -13.41 10.38
CA GLU A 86 3.40 -13.30 9.50
C GLU A 86 4.29 -14.54 9.63
N LEU A 87 4.61 -14.96 10.86
CA LEU A 87 5.41 -16.15 11.11
C LEU A 87 4.72 -17.43 10.62
N GLU A 88 3.41 -17.56 10.81
CA GLU A 88 2.62 -18.69 10.29
C GLU A 88 2.63 -18.72 8.76
N ALA A 89 2.45 -17.57 8.10
CA ALA A 89 2.48 -17.47 6.65
C ALA A 89 3.86 -17.82 6.08
N ASP A 90 4.93 -17.35 6.72
CA ASP A 90 6.29 -17.69 6.31
C ASP A 90 6.58 -19.18 6.51
N HIS A 91 6.16 -19.76 7.62
CA HIS A 91 6.28 -21.22 7.83
C HIS A 91 5.53 -22.03 6.76
N LEU A 92 4.31 -21.61 6.39
CA LEU A 92 3.54 -22.27 5.32
C LEU A 92 4.22 -22.14 3.95
N ARG A 93 4.89 -21.02 3.67
CA ARG A 93 5.68 -20.86 2.44
C ARG A 93 6.87 -21.82 2.41
N GLU A 94 7.59 -21.96 3.52
CA GLU A 94 8.71 -22.92 3.63
C GLU A 94 8.25 -24.36 3.39
N GLN A 95 7.14 -24.77 4.00
CA GLN A 95 6.54 -26.09 3.78
C GLN A 95 6.18 -26.30 2.30
N LEU A 96 5.55 -25.31 1.66
CA LEU A 96 5.21 -25.39 0.24
C LEU A 96 6.45 -25.49 -0.66
N GLU A 97 7.52 -24.77 -0.34
CA GLU A 97 8.79 -24.86 -1.08
C GLU A 97 9.44 -26.23 -0.92
N GLU A 98 9.42 -26.80 0.28
CA GLU A 98 9.89 -28.17 0.52
C GLU A 98 9.10 -29.19 -0.30
N TYR A 99 7.77 -29.13 -0.27
CA TYR A 99 6.92 -30.02 -1.08
C TYR A 99 7.17 -29.87 -2.58
N LYS A 100 7.36 -28.63 -3.07
CA LYS A 100 7.69 -28.38 -4.47
C LYS A 100 9.02 -29.03 -4.84
N ARG A 101 10.07 -28.83 -4.02
CA ARG A 101 11.38 -29.45 -4.26
C ARG A 101 11.28 -30.96 -4.28
N TYR A 102 10.55 -31.56 -3.33
CA TYR A 102 10.36 -33.00 -3.30
C TYR A 102 9.60 -33.53 -4.52
N ALA A 103 8.55 -32.83 -4.96
CA ALA A 103 7.83 -33.19 -6.17
C ALA A 103 8.72 -33.10 -7.41
N THR A 104 9.58 -32.09 -7.51
CA THR A 104 10.58 -31.97 -8.57
C THR A 104 11.59 -33.11 -8.53
N GLU A 105 12.15 -33.45 -7.37
CA GLU A 105 13.06 -34.59 -7.21
C GLU A 105 12.40 -35.92 -7.64
N LEU A 106 11.13 -36.12 -7.28
CA LEU A 106 10.39 -37.32 -7.67
C LEU A 106 10.14 -37.36 -9.18
N HIS A 107 9.78 -36.22 -9.79
CA HIS A 107 9.61 -36.11 -11.23
C HIS A 107 10.92 -36.43 -11.96
N GLU A 108 12.03 -35.82 -11.55
CA GLU A 108 13.37 -36.09 -12.11
C GLU A 108 13.75 -37.58 -12.00
N ARG A 109 13.44 -38.23 -10.87
CA ARG A 109 13.70 -39.67 -10.68
C ARG A 109 12.82 -40.55 -11.57
N VAL A 110 11.58 -40.16 -11.82
CA VAL A 110 10.68 -40.89 -12.73
C VAL A 110 11.16 -40.72 -14.17
N ASP A 111 11.46 -39.48 -14.58
CA ASP A 111 11.96 -39.18 -15.93
C ASP A 111 13.27 -39.93 -16.22
N GLN A 112 14.18 -40.02 -15.25
CA GLN A 112 15.41 -40.83 -15.37
C GLN A 112 15.13 -42.33 -15.51
N LYS A 113 14.13 -42.86 -14.80
CA LYS A 113 13.77 -44.28 -14.87
C LYS A 113 13.09 -44.66 -16.19
N ASP A 114 12.28 -43.76 -16.75
CA ASP A 114 11.63 -43.96 -18.04
C ASP A 114 12.66 -43.95 -19.20
N GLU A 115 13.84 -43.34 -19.02
CA GLU A 115 14.95 -43.42 -19.99
C GLU A 115 15.75 -44.74 -19.89
N ASP A 116 15.85 -45.36 -18.70
CA ASP A 116 16.74 -46.49 -18.44
C ASP A 116 16.09 -47.89 -18.55
N GLU A 117 14.75 -48.03 -18.60
CA GLU A 117 14.09 -49.36 -18.53
C GLU A 117 12.82 -49.52 -19.39
N VAL A 118 12.77 -48.98 -20.61
CA VAL A 118 11.75 -49.41 -21.59
C VAL A 118 12.25 -50.66 -22.31
N ILE A 119 12.06 -51.83 -21.70
CA ILE A 119 12.24 -53.12 -22.38
C ILE A 119 11.03 -53.30 -23.30
N GLN A 120 11.24 -53.23 -24.61
CA GLN A 120 10.16 -53.50 -25.57
C GLN A 120 9.84 -54.99 -25.49
N LEU A 121 8.57 -55.33 -25.22
CA LEU A 121 8.12 -56.72 -25.11
C LEU A 121 8.40 -57.53 -26.38
N GLU A 122 8.53 -56.86 -27.52
CA GLU A 122 8.91 -57.40 -28.83
C GLU A 122 10.35 -57.94 -28.85
N ASP A 123 11.25 -57.38 -28.03
CA ASP A 123 12.65 -57.81 -27.91
C ASP A 123 12.81 -59.03 -26.99
N LEU A 124 11.86 -59.25 -26.06
CA LEU A 124 11.83 -60.43 -25.17
C LEU A 124 11.29 -61.69 -25.89
N ASP A 125 10.39 -61.53 -26.86
CA ASP A 125 9.84 -62.62 -27.67
C ASP A 125 10.83 -63.13 -28.75
N GLY A 126 11.94 -62.42 -29.00
CA GLY A 126 12.88 -62.70 -30.09
C GLY A 126 14.04 -63.68 -29.76
N GLU A 127 14.27 -63.99 -28.48
CA GLU A 127 15.39 -64.86 -28.05
C GLU A 127 14.96 -66.18 -27.38
N GLU A 128 13.66 -66.37 -27.08
CA GLU A 128 13.14 -67.59 -26.43
C GLU A 128 12.43 -68.58 -27.40
N GLU A 129 12.67 -68.51 -28.71
CA GLU A 129 12.13 -69.52 -29.63
C GLU A 129 12.83 -70.90 -29.54
N GLU A 130 13.86 -71.07 -28.67
CA GLU A 130 14.56 -72.36 -28.50
C GLU A 130 14.45 -73.04 -27.11
N GLU A 131 13.92 -72.42 -26.05
CA GLU A 131 13.87 -73.07 -24.72
C GLU A 131 12.46 -73.14 -24.09
N LYS A 132 11.75 -74.22 -24.47
CA LYS A 132 10.72 -74.98 -23.74
C LYS A 132 9.74 -74.21 -22.83
N PRO A 133 8.41 -74.25 -23.11
CA PRO A 133 7.42 -73.68 -22.21
C PRO A 133 7.44 -74.40 -20.85
N TYR A 134 7.81 -73.67 -19.79
CA TYR A 134 7.69 -74.14 -18.41
C TYR A 134 6.21 -74.37 -18.07
N ARG A 135 5.75 -75.63 -18.19
CA ARG A 135 4.51 -76.09 -17.58
C ARG A 135 4.75 -76.33 -16.09
N ILE A 136 4.26 -75.42 -15.25
CA ILE A 136 4.09 -75.67 -13.82
C ILE A 136 2.83 -76.54 -13.63
N GLY A 137 2.97 -77.64 -12.88
CA GLY A 137 1.85 -78.38 -12.29
C GLY A 137 1.47 -79.68 -12.99
N ASP A 138 2.21 -80.75 -12.72
CA ASP A 138 1.65 -82.10 -12.62
C ASP A 138 1.97 -82.60 -11.21
N PHE A 139 1.08 -82.29 -10.26
CA PHE A 139 1.08 -82.85 -8.91
C PHE A 139 -0.14 -83.75 -8.83
N ASP A 140 0.03 -84.99 -9.26
CA ASP A 140 -0.77 -86.14 -8.83
C ASP A 140 -0.01 -87.40 -9.26
N ASP A 141 0.89 -87.89 -8.38
CA ASP A 141 0.95 -89.30 -7.97
C ASP A 141 2.20 -89.62 -7.12
N ILE A 142 1.92 -90.29 -5.99
CA ILE A 142 2.80 -91.06 -5.07
C ILE A 142 3.28 -90.35 -3.79
#